data_AF-A0A074V968-F1
#
_entry.id   AF-A0A074V968-F1
#
_cell.length_a   1.000
_cell.length_b   1.000
_cell.length_c   1.000
_cell.angle_alpha   90.00
_cell.angle_beta   90.00
_cell.angle_gamma   90.00
#
_symmetry.space_group_name_H-M   'P 1'
#
loop_
_entity.id
_entity.type
_entity.pdbx_description
1 polymer ?
#
loop_
_entity_poly.entity_id
_entity_poly.type
_entity_poly.pdbx_seq_one_letter_code
_entity_poly.pdbx_strand_id
1 'polypeptide(L)'
;MDFKNLYALLNIKPTASQSDIAKAMRQAAQQQTITLDDLKLCKQYLLNEEERTKYDERLFAAHPELLAPPPEPKPEPEPEPEPEKAEEAKSLAPAKTKQGNKKLYLILAAVAAAIALIAGTVAYFKHFKPIAEAKEAVRDLLKDPDSAKFYDVEKVVNTHAKKVSICGQVNAKATAGGYAGKKMFLYSTETKRALIIPATKPKELIEEFSYSSLYKAACLNVDPEKINADMATYKDTLEKLVSLQRQRLNASSDEEQERLDKAIATTKAKSEEEWEKITIFTDSDDD
;
A
#
# COMPACT_ATOMS: atom_id res chain seq x y z
N MET A 1 0.76 12.04 31.09
CA MET A 1 -0.16 12.51 30.03
C MET A 1 -1.46 11.78 30.25
N ASP A 2 -2.57 12.51 30.32
CA ASP A 2 -3.89 11.91 30.59
C ASP A 2 -4.28 10.95 29.45
N PHE A 3 -4.82 9.80 29.82
CA PHE A 3 -5.26 8.79 28.88
C PHE A 3 -6.47 9.32 28.09
N LYS A 4 -6.29 9.51 26.77
CA LYS A 4 -7.32 10.08 25.88
C LYS A 4 -8.19 8.98 25.27
N ASN A 5 -9.51 9.19 25.27
CA ASN A 5 -10.47 8.35 24.54
C ASN A 5 -10.50 8.73 23.04
N LEU A 6 -9.85 7.92 22.20
CA LEU A 6 -9.71 8.15 20.77
C LEU A 6 -11.02 7.92 20.00
N TYR A 7 -11.92 7.07 20.50
CA TYR A 7 -13.24 6.86 19.88
C TYR A 7 -14.13 8.10 20.03
N ALA A 8 -14.07 8.75 21.19
CA ALA A 8 -14.80 9.99 21.45
C ALA A 8 -14.31 11.13 20.53
N LEU A 9 -13.00 11.22 20.27
CA LEU A 9 -12.44 12.19 19.31
C LEU A 9 -12.97 12.00 17.88
N LEU A 10 -13.29 10.76 17.52
CA LEU A 10 -13.84 10.39 16.22
C LEU A 10 -15.38 10.35 16.21
N ASN A 11 -16.02 10.61 17.35
CA ASN A 11 -17.47 10.52 17.55
C ASN A 11 -18.07 9.15 17.14
N ILE A 12 -17.39 8.07 17.51
CA ILE A 12 -17.80 6.69 17.22
C ILE A 12 -17.78 5.84 18.50
N LYS A 13 -18.43 4.66 18.45
CA LYS A 13 -18.42 3.70 19.57
C LYS A 13 -17.17 2.80 19.50
N PRO A 14 -16.66 2.29 20.64
CA PRO A 14 -15.57 1.30 20.66
C PRO A 14 -15.86 0.02 19.88
N THR A 15 -17.13 -0.30 19.65
CA THR A 15 -17.59 -1.45 18.85
C THR A 15 -17.56 -1.23 17.34
N ALA A 16 -17.14 -0.06 16.86
CA ALA A 16 -17.09 0.27 15.44
C ALA A 16 -16.15 -0.66 14.64
N SER A 17 -16.53 -0.99 13.42
CA SER A 17 -15.68 -1.80 12.53
C SER A 17 -14.40 -1.02 12.15
N GLN A 18 -13.34 -1.74 11.76
CA GLN A 18 -12.10 -1.09 11.29
C GLN A 18 -12.35 -0.17 10.08
N SER A 19 -13.29 -0.53 9.21
CA SER A 19 -13.73 0.33 8.09
C SER A 19 -14.44 1.59 8.55
N ASP A 20 -15.26 1.52 9.60
CA ASP A 20 -15.96 2.68 10.14
C ASP A 20 -15.00 3.64 10.84
N ILE A 21 -14.00 3.11 11.55
CA ILE A 21 -12.93 3.90 12.16
C ILE A 21 -12.13 4.63 11.07
N ALA A 22 -11.71 3.92 10.02
CA ALA A 22 -10.98 4.53 8.91
C ALA A 22 -11.80 5.62 8.21
N LYS A 23 -13.11 5.42 8.08
CA LYS A 23 -14.04 6.41 7.52
C LYS A 23 -14.17 7.63 8.45
N ALA A 24 -14.36 7.42 9.75
CA ALA A 24 -14.49 8.48 10.75
C ALA A 24 -13.20 9.32 10.85
N MET A 25 -12.02 8.69 10.83
CA MET A 25 -10.73 9.39 10.78
C MET A 25 -10.60 10.28 9.54
N ARG A 26 -11.03 9.79 8.37
CA ARG A 26 -11.03 10.60 7.14
C ARG A 26 -11.97 11.79 7.25
N GLN A 27 -13.17 11.59 7.80
CA GLN A 27 -14.15 12.66 8.00
C GLN A 27 -13.64 13.70 9.00
N ALA A 28 -13.08 13.26 10.13
CA ALA A 28 -12.54 14.16 11.15
C ALA A 28 -11.34 14.97 10.63
N ALA A 29 -10.47 14.36 9.82
CA ALA A 29 -9.36 15.05 9.16
C ALA A 29 -9.86 16.10 8.13
N GLN A 30 -10.89 15.77 7.35
CA GLN A 30 -11.49 16.69 6.37
C GLN A 30 -12.20 17.87 7.03
N GLN A 31 -12.88 17.63 8.14
CA GLN A 31 -13.63 18.64 8.91
C GLN A 31 -12.75 19.41 9.90
N GLN A 32 -11.48 19.02 10.04
CA GLN A 32 -10.53 19.58 11.01
C GLN A 32 -11.07 19.56 12.45
N THR A 33 -11.87 18.54 12.81
CA THR A 33 -12.46 18.38 14.14
C THR A 33 -11.49 17.76 15.16
N ILE A 34 -10.33 17.30 14.68
CA ILE A 34 -9.29 16.61 15.45
C ILE A 34 -7.91 17.09 14.99
N THR A 35 -6.93 17.10 15.89
CA THR A 35 -5.56 17.54 15.59
C THR A 35 -4.78 16.47 14.80
N LEU A 36 -3.70 16.88 14.11
CA LEU A 36 -2.83 15.94 13.39
C LEU A 36 -2.16 14.93 14.32
N ASP A 37 -1.81 15.33 15.55
CA ASP A 37 -1.17 14.42 16.50
C ASP A 37 -2.17 13.40 17.06
N ASP A 38 -3.42 13.82 17.32
CA ASP A 38 -4.48 12.89 17.71
C ASP A 38 -4.87 11.94 16.56
N LEU A 39 -4.80 12.37 15.29
CA LEU A 39 -4.97 11.48 14.13
C LEU A 39 -3.87 10.43 14.01
N LYS A 40 -2.61 10.78 14.34
CA LYS A 40 -1.52 9.80 14.38
C LYS A 40 -1.77 8.75 15.46
N LEU A 41 -2.24 9.17 16.64
CA LEU A 41 -2.61 8.24 17.72
C LEU A 41 -3.77 7.33 17.27
N CYS A 42 -4.80 7.87 16.62
CA CYS A 42 -5.89 7.05 16.07
C CYS A 42 -5.37 6.04 15.04
N LYS A 43 -4.44 6.43 14.16
CA LYS A 43 -3.84 5.52 13.18
C LYS A 43 -3.02 4.41 13.85
N GLN A 44 -2.25 4.77 14.87
CA GLN A 44 -1.36 3.83 15.58
C GLN A 44 -2.16 2.81 16.40
N TYR A 45 -3.14 3.26 17.19
CA TYR A 45 -3.83 2.41 18.14
C TYR A 45 -5.16 1.86 17.63
N LEU A 46 -5.91 2.54 16.74
CA LEU A 46 -7.25 2.06 16.33
C LEU A 46 -7.26 1.31 14.99
N LEU A 47 -6.28 1.51 14.11
CA LEU A 47 -6.21 0.82 12.81
C LEU A 47 -5.31 -0.42 12.83
N ASN A 48 -4.54 -0.65 13.88
CA ASN A 48 -3.82 -1.89 14.13
C ASN A 48 -4.63 -2.72 15.16
N GLU A 49 -4.99 -3.96 14.80
CA GLU A 49 -5.87 -4.81 15.61
C GLU A 49 -5.27 -5.22 16.97
N GLU A 50 -3.97 -5.51 17.00
CA GLU A 50 -3.25 -5.88 18.22
C GLU A 50 -3.16 -4.70 19.19
N GLU A 51 -2.80 -3.53 18.67
CA GLU A 51 -2.69 -2.30 19.47
C GLU A 51 -4.06 -1.80 19.92
N ARG A 52 -5.11 -2.00 19.11
CA ARG A 52 -6.49 -1.67 19.45
C ARG A 52 -6.97 -2.48 20.63
N THR A 53 -6.66 -3.77 20.66
CA THR A 53 -7.04 -4.65 21.78
C THR A 53 -6.43 -4.17 23.09
N LYS A 54 -5.11 -3.90 23.10
CA LYS A 54 -4.40 -3.36 24.28
C LYS A 54 -4.92 -1.98 24.69
N TYR A 55 -5.30 -1.15 23.72
CA TYR A 55 -5.86 0.17 23.95
C TYR A 55 -7.27 0.10 24.57
N ASP A 56 -8.12 -0.79 24.05
CA ASP A 56 -9.50 -1.01 24.51
C ASP A 56 -9.52 -1.53 25.95
N GLU A 57 -8.62 -2.47 26.29
CA GLU A 57 -8.44 -2.95 27.68
C GLU A 57 -8.15 -1.79 28.64
N ARG A 58 -7.24 -0.88 28.27
CA ARG A 58 -6.90 0.31 29.07
C ARG A 58 -8.05 1.30 29.12
N LEU A 59 -8.77 1.47 28.01
CA LEU A 59 -9.92 2.37 27.92
C LEU A 59 -11.04 1.92 28.85
N PHE A 60 -11.40 0.64 28.86
CA PHE A 60 -12.45 0.13 29.74
C PHE A 60 -12.03 0.08 31.21
N ALA A 61 -10.74 -0.11 31.49
CA ALA A 61 -10.21 0.03 32.85
C ALA A 61 -10.29 1.49 33.36
N ALA A 62 -10.08 2.47 32.48
CA ALA A 62 -10.16 3.89 32.81
C ALA A 62 -11.59 4.46 32.77
N HIS A 63 -12.47 3.86 31.97
CA HIS A 63 -13.85 4.29 31.71
C HIS A 63 -14.85 3.12 31.77
N PRO A 64 -15.12 2.55 32.96
CA PRO A 64 -16.03 1.41 33.11
C PRO A 64 -17.47 1.70 32.66
N GLU A 65 -17.88 2.98 32.63
CA GLU A 65 -19.20 3.45 32.20
C GLU A 65 -19.52 3.13 30.73
N LEU A 66 -18.50 2.92 29.89
CA LEU A 66 -18.68 2.55 28.48
C LEU A 66 -19.24 1.13 28.31
N LEU A 67 -19.23 0.29 29.35
CA LEU A 67 -19.76 -1.07 29.38
C LEU A 67 -21.16 -1.17 30.01
N ALA A 68 -21.68 -0.10 30.62
CA ALA A 68 -22.98 -0.13 31.26
C ALA A 68 -24.12 -0.09 30.21
N PRO A 69 -25.17 -0.93 30.34
CA PRO A 69 -26.34 -0.85 29.46
C PRO A 69 -27.07 0.50 29.64
N PRO A 70 -27.72 1.04 28.58
CA PRO A 70 -28.42 2.32 28.67
C PRO A 70 -29.54 2.28 29.72
N PRO A 71 -29.77 3.37 30.50
CA PRO A 71 -30.92 3.43 31.40
C PRO A 71 -32.23 3.47 30.62
N GLU A 72 -33.22 2.68 31.07
CA GLU A 72 -34.54 2.58 30.43
C GLU A 72 -35.29 3.93 30.41
N PRO A 73 -35.98 4.27 29.31
CA PRO A 73 -36.77 5.49 29.22
C PRO A 73 -38.02 5.38 30.11
N LYS A 74 -38.20 6.36 31.02
CA LYS A 74 -39.45 6.54 31.77
C LYS A 74 -40.60 6.92 30.82
N PRO A 75 -41.83 6.43 31.04
CA PRO A 75 -42.96 6.75 30.18
C PRO A 75 -43.42 8.20 30.37
N GLU A 76 -43.50 8.94 29.27
CA GLU A 76 -44.19 10.25 29.19
C GLU A 76 -45.71 10.04 29.28
N PRO A 77 -46.47 10.84 30.04
CA PRO A 77 -47.93 10.81 30.01
C PRO A 77 -48.50 11.57 28.80
N GLU A 78 -49.57 11.03 28.24
CA GLU A 78 -50.37 11.55 27.12
C GLU A 78 -51.01 12.94 27.39
N PRO A 79 -51.38 13.70 26.33
CA PRO A 79 -51.86 15.08 26.43
C PRO A 79 -53.39 15.17 26.50
N GLU A 80 -53.90 16.21 27.18
CA GLU A 80 -55.14 16.99 26.90
C GLU A 80 -55.48 17.91 28.10
N PRO A 81 -56.37 18.94 27.99
CA PRO A 81 -56.58 19.96 26.96
C PRO A 81 -56.52 21.41 27.55
N GLU A 82 -56.62 22.45 26.69
CA GLU A 82 -56.67 23.89 27.06
C GLU A 82 -57.81 24.26 28.05
N PRO A 83 -57.68 25.35 28.86
CA PRO A 83 -58.27 26.64 28.42
C PRO A 83 -57.59 27.96 28.90
N GLU A 84 -57.83 29.00 28.08
CA GLU A 84 -58.01 30.45 28.30
C GLU A 84 -57.16 31.34 29.24
N LYS A 85 -56.70 32.45 28.62
CA LYS A 85 -56.57 33.87 29.06
C LYS A 85 -55.78 34.22 30.34
N ALA A 86 -54.76 35.09 30.20
CA ALA A 86 -54.85 36.55 30.33
C ALA A 86 -53.44 37.21 30.37
N GLU A 87 -53.38 38.47 29.93
CA GLU A 87 -52.47 39.61 30.22
C GLU A 87 -51.27 39.40 31.18
N GLU A 88 -50.08 40.02 31.08
CA GLU A 88 -49.70 41.33 30.59
C GLU A 88 -48.15 41.47 30.56
N ALA A 89 -47.67 42.41 29.74
CA ALA A 89 -46.51 43.28 29.97
C ALA A 89 -45.04 42.80 29.80
N LYS A 90 -44.44 43.48 28.80
CA LYS A 90 -43.12 44.16 28.79
C LYS A 90 -41.92 43.46 28.14
N SER A 91 -41.79 43.83 26.86
CA SER A 91 -40.64 44.52 26.25
C SER A 91 -39.26 43.89 26.35
N LEU A 92 -38.69 43.60 25.17
CA LEU A 92 -37.51 44.30 24.63
C LEU A 92 -37.29 43.82 23.19
N ALA A 93 -37.49 44.71 22.22
CA ALA A 93 -36.99 44.50 20.86
C ALA A 93 -35.46 44.66 20.86
N PRO A 94 -34.76 43.88 20.02
CA PRO A 94 -33.96 44.51 18.98
C PRO A 94 -34.30 43.85 17.63
N ALA A 95 -34.74 44.64 16.67
CA ALA A 95 -33.88 45.34 15.71
C ALA A 95 -33.90 44.59 14.38
N LYS A 96 -34.30 45.34 13.36
CA LYS A 96 -34.47 44.91 11.97
C LYS A 96 -33.23 44.15 11.48
N THR A 97 -33.49 42.99 10.90
CA THR A 97 -32.57 42.17 10.12
C THR A 97 -31.86 43.02 9.05
N LYS A 98 -30.59 43.36 9.28
CA LYS A 98 -29.71 43.87 8.22
C LYS A 98 -29.24 42.71 7.36
N GLN A 99 -29.97 42.57 6.25
CA GLN A 99 -29.58 41.91 5.02
C GLN A 99 -28.18 42.35 4.57
N GLY A 100 -27.16 41.57 4.92
CA GLY A 100 -25.78 41.71 4.47
C GLY A 100 -25.04 40.45 4.91
N ASN A 101 -24.09 39.95 4.14
CA ASN A 101 -23.26 38.76 4.44
C ASN A 101 -23.78 37.42 3.91
N LYS A 102 -25.07 37.21 3.56
CA LYS A 102 -25.49 35.95 2.87
C LYS A 102 -24.73 35.73 1.55
N LYS A 103 -24.51 36.80 0.77
CA LYS A 103 -23.67 36.74 -0.44
C LYS A 103 -22.20 36.45 -0.11
N LEU A 104 -21.68 36.98 1.01
CA LEU A 104 -20.31 36.72 1.45
C LEU A 104 -20.13 35.26 1.90
N TYR A 105 -21.06 34.69 2.68
CA TYR A 105 -21.04 33.29 3.07
C TYR A 105 -21.23 32.36 1.86
N LEU A 106 -22.05 32.72 0.88
CA LEU A 106 -22.17 31.97 -0.38
C LEU A 106 -20.85 31.99 -1.19
N ILE A 107 -20.17 33.15 -1.26
CA ILE A 107 -18.86 33.26 -1.90
C ILE A 107 -17.81 32.42 -1.14
N LEU A 108 -17.76 32.51 0.19
CA LEU A 108 -16.83 31.72 1.01
C LEU A 108 -17.09 30.21 0.90
N ALA A 109 -18.36 29.79 0.90
CA ALA A 109 -18.73 28.39 0.70
C ALA A 109 -18.35 27.89 -0.71
N ALA A 110 -18.57 28.71 -1.74
CA ALA A 110 -18.15 28.38 -3.11
C ALA A 110 -16.63 28.28 -3.25
N VAL A 111 -15.88 29.18 -2.61
CA VAL A 111 -14.40 29.15 -2.58
C VAL A 111 -13.91 27.90 -1.82
N ALA A 112 -14.49 27.57 -0.68
CA ALA A 112 -14.14 26.37 0.07
C ALA A 112 -14.43 25.08 -0.72
N ALA A 113 -15.56 25.01 -1.42
CA ALA A 113 -15.90 23.89 -2.30
C ALA A 113 -14.92 23.77 -3.48
N ALA A 114 -14.53 24.90 -4.09
CA ALA A 114 -13.53 24.91 -5.16
C ALA A 114 -12.16 24.42 -4.67
N ILE A 115 -11.71 24.87 -3.49
CA ILE A 115 -10.44 24.41 -2.88
C ILE A 115 -10.49 22.90 -2.58
N ALA A 116 -11.61 22.39 -2.06
CA ALA A 116 -11.79 20.96 -1.80
C ALA A 116 -11.74 20.12 -3.09
N LEU A 117 -12.34 20.60 -4.18
CA LEU A 117 -12.26 19.96 -5.50
C LEU A 117 -10.83 19.95 -6.05
N ILE A 118 -10.08 21.04 -5.90
CA ILE A 118 -8.68 21.14 -6.32
C ILE A 118 -7.78 20.20 -5.50
N ALA A 119 -7.94 20.18 -4.18
CA ALA A 119 -7.15 19.30 -3.31
C ALA A 119 -7.47 17.81 -3.58
N GLY A 120 -8.74 17.48 -3.74
CA GLY A 120 -9.20 16.12 -4.07
C GLY A 120 -8.66 15.64 -5.42
N THR A 121 -8.69 16.50 -6.45
CA THR A 121 -8.10 16.17 -7.76
C THR A 121 -6.59 15.98 -7.65
N VAL A 122 -5.85 16.87 -6.97
CA VAL A 122 -4.39 16.71 -6.79
C VAL A 122 -4.03 15.40 -6.08
N ALA A 123 -4.74 15.04 -5.01
CA ALA A 123 -4.51 13.78 -4.29
C ALA A 123 -4.81 12.56 -5.19
N TYR A 124 -5.90 12.61 -5.96
CA TYR A 124 -6.25 11.59 -6.93
C TYR A 124 -5.15 11.43 -7.99
N PHE A 125 -4.71 12.51 -8.63
CA PHE A 125 -3.69 12.49 -9.68
C PHE A 125 -2.31 12.02 -9.15
N LYS A 126 -1.95 12.37 -7.91
CA LYS A 126 -0.62 12.03 -7.36
C LYS A 126 -0.50 10.61 -6.80
N HIS A 127 -1.57 10.07 -6.20
CA HIS A 127 -1.51 8.79 -5.48
C HIS A 127 -2.37 7.71 -6.12
N PHE A 128 -3.61 8.02 -6.51
CA PHE A 128 -4.55 7.00 -6.96
C PHE A 128 -4.45 6.72 -8.46
N LYS A 129 -4.27 7.75 -9.28
CA LYS A 129 -4.19 7.61 -10.74
C LYS A 129 -3.06 6.65 -11.18
N PRO A 130 -1.81 6.76 -10.70
CA PRO A 130 -0.75 5.84 -11.12
C PRO A 130 -1.04 4.38 -10.75
N ILE A 131 -1.67 4.13 -9.60
CA ILE A 131 -2.07 2.79 -9.17
C ILE A 131 -3.22 2.26 -10.04
N ALA A 132 -4.19 3.10 -10.39
CA ALA A 132 -5.28 2.72 -11.28
C ALA A 132 -4.76 2.37 -12.68
N GLU A 133 -3.90 3.20 -13.26
CA GLU A 133 -3.22 2.95 -14.54
C GLU A 133 -2.41 1.64 -14.49
N ALA A 134 -1.67 1.41 -13.40
CA ALA A 134 -0.92 0.17 -13.24
C ALA A 134 -1.82 -1.06 -13.23
N LYS A 135 -2.94 -1.01 -12.48
CA LYS A 135 -3.91 -2.12 -12.43
C LYS A 135 -4.56 -2.38 -13.79
N GLU A 136 -4.87 -1.33 -14.54
CA GLU A 136 -5.40 -1.43 -15.91
C GLU A 136 -4.37 -2.07 -16.85
N ALA A 137 -3.14 -1.55 -16.88
CA ALA A 137 -2.07 -2.09 -17.73
C ALA A 137 -1.74 -3.55 -17.39
N VAL A 138 -1.83 -3.96 -16.11
CA VAL A 138 -1.66 -5.37 -15.72
C VAL A 138 -2.84 -6.22 -16.18
N ARG A 139 -4.08 -5.70 -16.10
CA ARG A 139 -5.28 -6.42 -16.58
C ARG A 139 -5.19 -6.77 -18.06
N ASP A 140 -4.66 -5.85 -18.87
CA ASP A 140 -4.47 -6.06 -20.31
C ASP A 140 -3.49 -7.21 -20.65
N LEU A 141 -2.65 -7.61 -19.69
CA LEU A 141 -1.71 -8.73 -19.83
C LEU A 141 -2.31 -10.08 -19.41
N LEU A 142 -3.48 -10.08 -18.76
CA LEU A 142 -4.11 -11.29 -18.23
C LEU A 142 -5.01 -11.95 -19.26
N LYS A 143 -5.16 -13.28 -19.15
CA LYS A 143 -6.10 -14.05 -19.97
C LYS A 143 -7.56 -13.74 -19.64
N ASP A 144 -7.84 -13.49 -18.36
CA ASP A 144 -9.14 -13.04 -17.85
C ASP A 144 -8.93 -11.74 -17.05
N PRO A 145 -9.01 -10.57 -17.71
CA PRO A 145 -8.79 -9.26 -17.08
C PRO A 145 -9.73 -8.97 -15.90
N ASP A 146 -10.97 -9.43 -15.96
CA ASP A 146 -12.01 -9.16 -14.96
C ASP A 146 -11.81 -9.99 -13.68
N SER A 147 -11.12 -11.13 -13.80
CA SER A 147 -10.78 -11.97 -12.64
C SER A 147 -9.66 -11.43 -11.76
N ALA A 148 -8.99 -10.36 -12.17
CA ALA A 148 -7.77 -9.86 -11.57
C ALA A 148 -7.97 -9.42 -10.11
N LYS A 149 -7.21 -10.03 -9.21
CA LYS A 149 -7.11 -9.67 -7.79
C LYS A 149 -5.71 -9.14 -7.52
N PHE A 150 -5.63 -7.92 -7.01
CA PHE A 150 -4.37 -7.23 -6.73
C PHE A 150 -4.07 -7.22 -5.24
N TYR A 151 -2.81 -7.42 -4.89
CA TYR A 151 -2.30 -7.47 -3.52
C TYR A 151 -1.04 -6.62 -3.39
N ASP A 152 -0.85 -6.04 -2.20
CA ASP A 152 0.39 -5.34 -1.82
C ASP A 152 0.85 -4.30 -2.86
N VAL A 153 -0.13 -3.57 -3.43
CA VAL A 153 0.14 -2.61 -4.50
C VAL A 153 0.62 -1.29 -3.91
N GLU A 154 1.86 -0.95 -4.21
CA GLU A 154 2.50 0.24 -3.68
C GLU A 154 3.27 1.02 -4.74
N LYS A 155 3.47 2.31 -4.46
CA LYS A 155 4.31 3.19 -5.24
C LYS A 155 5.72 3.12 -4.69
N VAL A 156 6.64 2.62 -5.49
CA VAL A 156 8.07 2.53 -5.15
C VAL A 156 8.83 3.64 -5.88
N VAL A 157 9.75 4.28 -5.16
CA VAL A 157 10.68 5.25 -5.75
C VAL A 157 12.07 4.65 -5.64
N ASN A 158 12.70 4.40 -6.78
CA ASN A 158 14.12 4.07 -6.79
C ASN A 158 14.93 5.35 -6.55
N THR A 159 15.65 5.43 -5.44
CA THR A 159 16.42 6.63 -5.04
C THR A 159 17.69 6.83 -5.86
N HIS A 160 18.24 5.77 -6.42
CA HIS A 160 19.46 5.79 -7.26
C HIS A 160 19.15 6.30 -8.67
N ALA A 161 18.10 5.78 -9.28
CA ALA A 161 17.67 6.14 -10.64
C ALA A 161 16.67 7.31 -10.68
N LYS A 162 16.14 7.73 -9.52
CA LYS A 162 15.04 8.71 -9.40
C LYS A 162 13.80 8.33 -10.21
N LYS A 163 13.56 7.03 -10.36
CA LYS A 163 12.42 6.48 -11.12
C LYS A 163 11.30 6.06 -10.18
N VAL A 164 10.07 6.21 -10.65
CA VAL A 164 8.86 5.83 -9.92
C VAL A 164 8.20 4.65 -10.62
N SER A 165 7.92 3.61 -9.85
CA SER A 165 7.25 2.40 -10.31
C SER A 165 6.08 2.06 -9.39
N ILE A 166 5.11 1.31 -9.91
CA ILE A 166 4.07 0.68 -9.10
C ILE A 166 4.36 -0.82 -9.07
N CYS A 167 4.48 -1.38 -7.88
CA CYS A 167 4.83 -2.78 -7.66
C CYS A 167 3.73 -3.46 -6.86
N GLY A 168 3.60 -4.77 -6.99
CA GLY A 168 2.66 -5.56 -6.20
C GLY A 168 2.51 -6.96 -6.77
N GLN A 169 1.42 -7.62 -6.39
CA GLN A 169 1.09 -8.96 -6.86
C GLN A 169 -0.29 -8.99 -7.51
N VAL A 170 -0.46 -9.87 -8.50
CA VAL A 170 -1.72 -10.12 -9.17
C VAL A 170 -2.00 -11.62 -9.21
N ASN A 171 -3.26 -11.99 -8.97
CA ASN A 171 -3.75 -13.34 -9.20
C ASN A 171 -4.97 -13.27 -10.12
N ALA A 172 -5.04 -14.14 -11.11
CA ALA A 172 -6.09 -14.15 -12.13
C ALA A 172 -6.42 -15.58 -12.52
N LYS A 173 -7.61 -15.76 -13.09
CA LYS A 173 -8.03 -17.06 -13.62
C LYS A 173 -7.24 -17.39 -14.88
N ALA A 174 -6.80 -18.64 -14.96
CA ALA A 174 -6.32 -19.25 -16.20
C ALA A 174 -7.51 -19.63 -17.09
N THR A 175 -7.22 -20.02 -18.33
CA THR A 175 -8.25 -20.48 -19.30
C THR A 175 -9.09 -21.65 -18.76
N ALA A 176 -8.53 -22.47 -17.87
CA ALA A 176 -9.23 -23.58 -17.21
C ALA A 176 -10.15 -23.14 -16.05
N GLY A 177 -10.28 -21.84 -15.76
CA GLY A 177 -11.20 -21.26 -14.78
C GLY A 177 -10.66 -21.16 -13.35
N GLY A 178 -9.56 -21.84 -13.02
CA GLY A 178 -8.88 -21.77 -11.72
C GLY A 178 -7.89 -20.60 -11.61
N TYR A 179 -7.62 -20.15 -10.38
CA TYR A 179 -6.59 -19.14 -10.10
C TYR A 179 -5.19 -19.77 -10.15
N ALA A 180 -4.28 -19.18 -10.90
CA ALA A 180 -2.93 -19.72 -11.15
C ALA A 180 -1.89 -19.39 -10.07
N GLY A 181 -2.30 -18.69 -9.00
CA GLY A 181 -1.40 -18.22 -7.96
C GLY A 181 -1.00 -16.75 -8.15
N LYS A 182 -0.45 -16.16 -7.09
CA LYS A 182 -0.02 -14.76 -7.10
C LYS A 182 1.28 -14.64 -7.90
N LYS A 183 1.32 -13.70 -8.84
CA LYS A 183 2.51 -13.33 -9.60
C LYS A 183 2.89 -11.90 -9.30
N MET A 184 4.19 -11.62 -9.17
CA MET A 184 4.66 -10.25 -9.01
C MET A 184 4.42 -9.47 -10.30
N PHE A 185 4.14 -8.18 -10.19
CA PHE A 185 4.12 -7.28 -11.32
C PHE A 185 4.85 -5.99 -10.99
N LEU A 186 5.33 -5.32 -12.02
CA LEU A 186 5.80 -3.95 -11.94
C LEU A 186 5.19 -3.13 -13.07
N TYR A 187 5.00 -1.84 -12.82
CA TYR A 187 4.54 -0.87 -13.80
C TYR A 187 5.43 0.37 -13.75
N SER A 188 6.00 0.72 -14.89
CA SER A 188 6.81 1.92 -15.04
C SER A 188 5.91 3.14 -15.30
N THR A 189 5.93 4.11 -14.38
CA THR A 189 5.13 5.33 -14.55
C THR A 189 5.61 6.23 -15.69
N GLU A 190 6.88 6.08 -16.08
CA GLU A 190 7.55 6.79 -17.18
C GLU A 190 7.16 6.23 -18.54
N THR A 191 7.30 4.91 -18.73
CA THR A 191 7.02 4.25 -20.03
C THR A 191 5.58 3.78 -20.19
N LYS A 192 4.78 3.84 -19.11
CA LYS A 192 3.38 3.36 -19.07
C LYS A 192 3.24 1.88 -19.42
N ARG A 193 4.27 1.09 -19.16
CA ARG A 193 4.27 -0.37 -19.41
C ARG A 193 4.22 -1.15 -18.11
N ALA A 194 3.38 -2.18 -18.10
CA ALA A 194 3.34 -3.20 -17.07
C ALA A 194 4.10 -4.45 -17.52
N LEU A 195 4.59 -5.20 -16.53
CA LEU A 195 5.22 -6.50 -16.71
C LEU A 195 4.76 -7.41 -15.57
N ILE A 196 4.35 -8.63 -15.90
CA ILE A 196 4.10 -9.69 -14.92
C ILE A 196 5.34 -10.59 -14.92
N ILE A 197 5.94 -10.74 -13.74
CA ILE A 197 7.06 -11.66 -13.54
C ILE A 197 6.50 -13.09 -13.53
N PRO A 198 7.09 -14.03 -14.29
CA PRO A 198 6.67 -15.42 -14.24
C PRO A 198 6.83 -15.98 -12.82
N ALA A 199 5.98 -16.94 -12.46
CA ALA A 199 6.08 -17.60 -11.15
C ALA A 199 7.25 -18.58 -11.11
N THR A 200 7.59 -19.16 -12.26
CA THR A 200 8.69 -20.12 -12.42
C THR A 200 9.89 -19.44 -13.05
N LYS A 201 11.07 -19.96 -12.73
CA LYS A 201 12.32 -19.51 -13.31
C LYS A 201 12.32 -19.67 -14.85
N PRO A 202 12.66 -18.62 -15.61
CA PRO A 202 12.84 -18.75 -17.06
C PRO A 202 13.99 -19.69 -17.41
N LYS A 203 13.85 -20.44 -18.51
CA LYS A 203 14.93 -21.31 -19.00
C LYS A 203 16.10 -20.53 -19.59
N GLU A 204 15.78 -19.39 -20.20
CA GLU A 204 16.76 -18.52 -20.84
C GLU A 204 17.35 -17.55 -19.81
N LEU A 205 18.66 -17.63 -19.61
CA LEU A 205 19.40 -16.79 -18.65
C LEU A 205 19.17 -15.29 -18.89
N ILE A 206 19.05 -14.87 -20.15
CA ILE A 206 18.80 -13.47 -20.53
C ILE A 206 17.42 -13.02 -20.05
N GLU A 207 16.43 -13.91 -20.11
CA GLU A 207 15.06 -13.63 -19.67
C GLU A 207 15.00 -13.54 -18.14
N GLU A 208 15.62 -14.49 -17.43
CA GLU A 208 15.77 -14.46 -15.97
C GLU A 208 16.47 -13.18 -15.52
N PHE A 209 17.58 -12.82 -16.17
CA PHE A 209 18.29 -11.57 -15.92
C PHE A 209 17.39 -10.35 -16.11
N SER A 210 16.64 -10.32 -17.21
CA SER A 210 15.77 -9.18 -17.54
C SER A 210 14.67 -8.99 -16.50
N TYR A 211 13.99 -10.06 -16.10
CA TYR A 211 12.98 -10.00 -15.04
C TYR A 211 13.58 -9.58 -13.70
N SER A 212 14.70 -10.19 -13.31
CA SER A 212 15.36 -9.94 -12.02
C SER A 212 15.89 -8.52 -11.92
N SER A 213 16.61 -8.04 -12.94
CA SER A 213 17.16 -6.69 -12.97
C SER A 213 16.09 -5.61 -12.94
N LEU A 214 15.03 -5.77 -13.76
CA LEU A 214 13.92 -4.82 -13.78
C LEU A 214 13.19 -4.78 -12.44
N TYR A 215 12.90 -5.93 -11.85
CA TYR A 215 12.20 -5.97 -10.57
C TYR A 215 13.05 -5.43 -9.42
N LYS A 216 14.34 -5.79 -9.34
CA LYS A 216 15.25 -5.28 -8.31
C LYS A 216 15.40 -3.77 -8.38
N ALA A 217 15.58 -3.23 -9.58
CA ALA A 217 15.64 -1.79 -9.78
C ALA A 217 14.29 -1.11 -9.48
N ALA A 218 13.18 -1.63 -10.00
CA ALA A 218 11.88 -0.96 -9.89
C ALA A 218 11.26 -1.06 -8.49
N CYS A 219 11.38 -2.22 -7.84
CA CYS A 219 10.57 -2.59 -6.68
C CYS A 219 11.39 -2.83 -5.40
N LEU A 220 12.68 -3.17 -5.51
CA LEU A 220 13.55 -3.43 -4.35
C LEU A 220 14.56 -2.30 -4.09
N ASN A 221 14.43 -1.17 -4.80
CA ASN A 221 15.31 0.00 -4.68
C ASN A 221 16.81 -0.33 -4.87
N VAL A 222 17.13 -1.37 -5.63
CA VAL A 222 18.53 -1.72 -5.92
C VAL A 222 19.08 -0.73 -6.95
N ASP A 223 20.33 -0.31 -6.76
CA ASP A 223 21.04 0.55 -7.71
C ASP A 223 21.25 -0.17 -9.06
N PRO A 224 20.76 0.37 -10.19
CA PRO A 224 20.99 -0.21 -11.50
C PRO A 224 22.47 -0.37 -11.86
N GLU A 225 23.35 0.54 -11.39
CA GLU A 225 24.79 0.44 -11.64
C GLU A 225 25.38 -0.77 -10.90
N LYS A 226 24.89 -1.04 -9.67
CA LYS A 226 25.28 -2.23 -8.92
C LYS A 226 24.83 -3.51 -9.63
N ILE A 227 23.59 -3.56 -10.14
CA ILE A 227 23.09 -4.73 -10.90
C ILE A 227 23.99 -5.00 -12.12
N ASN A 228 24.37 -3.95 -12.85
CA ASN A 228 25.26 -4.08 -14.01
C ASN A 228 26.66 -4.56 -13.60
N ALA A 229 27.20 -4.06 -12.49
CA ALA A 229 28.49 -4.50 -11.97
C ALA A 229 28.48 -5.97 -11.50
N ASP A 230 27.41 -6.38 -10.81
CA ASP A 230 27.20 -7.77 -10.40
C ASP A 230 27.14 -8.68 -11.65
N MET A 231 26.42 -8.27 -12.71
CA MET A 231 26.33 -9.02 -13.96
C MET A 231 27.65 -9.09 -14.72
N ALA A 232 28.44 -8.01 -14.75
CA ALA A 232 29.77 -8.02 -15.34
C ALA A 232 30.69 -9.02 -14.63
N THR A 233 30.65 -9.02 -13.29
CA THR A 233 31.42 -9.97 -12.46
C THR A 233 31.01 -11.42 -12.77
N TYR A 234 29.71 -11.69 -12.81
CA TYR A 234 29.19 -13.01 -13.16
C TYR A 234 29.62 -13.47 -14.57
N LYS A 235 29.58 -12.56 -15.56
CA LYS A 235 30.04 -12.84 -16.93
C LYS A 235 31.52 -13.22 -16.96
N ASP A 236 32.37 -12.49 -16.25
CA ASP A 236 33.80 -12.80 -16.16
C ASP A 236 34.04 -14.17 -15.52
N THR A 237 33.27 -14.52 -14.50
CA THR A 237 33.32 -15.85 -13.86
C THR A 237 32.86 -16.95 -14.84
N LEU A 238 31.81 -16.73 -15.64
CA LEU A 238 31.38 -17.67 -16.68
C LEU A 238 32.44 -17.85 -17.78
N GLU A 239 33.05 -16.77 -18.25
CA GLU A 239 34.13 -16.84 -19.25
C GLU A 239 35.32 -17.65 -18.72
N LYS A 240 35.68 -17.45 -17.44
CA LYS A 240 36.70 -18.26 -16.76
C LYS A 240 36.29 -19.72 -16.66
N LEU A 241 35.03 -20.02 -16.32
CA LEU A 241 34.52 -21.39 -16.24
C LEU A 241 34.62 -22.11 -17.60
N VAL A 242 34.20 -21.45 -18.68
CA VAL A 242 34.31 -21.98 -20.06
C VAL A 242 35.78 -22.18 -20.45
N SER A 243 36.67 -21.25 -20.09
CA SER A 243 38.11 -21.40 -20.32
C SER A 243 38.70 -22.61 -19.59
N LEU A 244 38.35 -22.81 -18.32
CA LEU A 244 38.78 -23.97 -17.54
C LEU A 244 38.24 -25.28 -18.10
N GLN A 245 36.98 -25.32 -18.53
CA GLN A 245 36.39 -26.49 -19.19
C GLN A 245 37.13 -26.83 -20.49
N ARG A 246 37.49 -25.82 -21.30
CA ARG A 246 38.29 -26.02 -22.51
C ARG A 246 39.69 -26.55 -22.19
N GLN A 247 40.34 -26.02 -21.15
CA GLN A 247 41.63 -26.54 -20.69
C GLN A 247 41.50 -28.00 -20.23
N ARG A 248 40.43 -28.34 -19.49
CA ARG A 248 40.17 -29.72 -19.04
C ARG A 248 40.04 -30.70 -20.22
N LEU A 249 39.34 -30.30 -21.27
CA LEU A 249 39.20 -31.13 -22.48
C LEU A 249 40.53 -31.39 -23.21
N ASN A 250 41.49 -30.48 -23.07
CA ASN A 250 42.82 -30.57 -23.71
C ASN A 250 43.91 -31.10 -22.76
N ALA A 251 43.57 -31.40 -21.51
CA ALA A 251 44.54 -31.84 -20.50
C ALA A 251 45.10 -33.22 -20.83
N SER A 252 46.42 -33.35 -20.73
CA SER A 252 47.16 -34.54 -21.19
C SER A 252 47.53 -35.53 -20.08
N SER A 253 47.37 -35.13 -18.81
CA SER A 253 47.63 -35.96 -17.63
C SER A 253 46.49 -35.94 -16.63
N ASP A 254 46.35 -37.01 -15.86
CA ASP A 254 45.32 -37.16 -14.83
C ASP A 254 45.48 -36.12 -13.72
N GLU A 255 46.72 -35.78 -13.35
CA GLU A 255 47.04 -34.74 -12.36
C GLU A 255 46.57 -33.35 -12.80
N GLU A 256 46.72 -33.05 -14.10
CA GLU A 256 46.24 -31.79 -14.68
C GLU A 256 44.71 -31.75 -14.71
N GLN A 257 44.08 -32.88 -15.06
CA GLN A 257 42.62 -33.02 -15.02
C GLN A 257 42.08 -32.82 -13.60
N GLU A 258 42.64 -33.48 -12.58
CA GLU A 258 42.18 -33.32 -11.19
C GLU A 258 42.29 -31.87 -10.70
N ARG A 259 43.39 -31.19 -11.03
CA ARG A 259 43.58 -29.77 -10.70
C ARG A 259 42.53 -28.89 -11.38
N LEU A 260 42.25 -29.12 -12.66
CA LEU A 260 41.25 -28.37 -13.42
C LEU A 260 39.83 -28.65 -12.91
N ASP A 261 39.54 -29.88 -12.50
CA ASP A 261 38.25 -30.27 -11.93
C ASP A 261 37.95 -29.52 -10.66
N LYS A 262 38.93 -29.43 -9.76
CA LYS A 262 38.83 -28.63 -8.54
C LYS A 262 38.63 -27.15 -8.85
N ALA A 263 39.34 -26.62 -9.85
CA ALA A 263 39.19 -25.23 -10.28
C ALA A 263 37.81 -24.95 -10.90
N ILE A 264 37.29 -25.87 -11.71
CA ILE A 264 35.94 -25.82 -12.30
C ILE A 264 34.90 -25.86 -11.19
N ALA A 265 34.98 -26.80 -10.26
CA ALA A 265 34.04 -26.90 -9.14
C ALA A 265 34.02 -25.61 -8.30
N THR A 266 35.19 -25.07 -7.97
CA THR A 266 35.31 -23.80 -7.23
C THR A 266 34.73 -22.63 -8.02
N THR A 267 35.01 -22.54 -9.31
CA THR A 267 34.51 -21.45 -10.16
C THR A 267 33.00 -21.56 -10.40
N LYS A 268 32.46 -22.78 -10.51
CA LYS A 268 31.02 -23.03 -10.62
C LYS A 268 30.28 -22.58 -9.36
N ALA A 269 30.75 -22.99 -8.18
CA ALA A 269 30.17 -22.56 -6.91
C ALA A 269 30.19 -21.03 -6.76
N LYS A 270 31.30 -20.38 -7.17
CA LYS A 270 31.40 -18.92 -7.20
C LYS A 270 30.37 -18.30 -8.17
N SER A 271 30.17 -18.89 -9.36
CA SER A 271 29.18 -18.39 -10.31
C SER A 271 27.75 -18.49 -9.79
N GLU A 272 27.43 -19.53 -9.01
CA GLU A 272 26.12 -19.70 -8.37
C GLU A 272 25.89 -18.61 -7.30
N GLU A 273 26.87 -18.37 -6.42
CA GLU A 273 26.82 -17.30 -5.41
C GLU A 273 26.69 -15.89 -6.05
N GLU A 274 27.36 -15.66 -7.19
CA GLU A 274 27.23 -14.42 -7.94
C GLU A 274 25.86 -14.29 -8.61
N TRP A 275 25.30 -15.39 -9.11
CA TRP A 275 23.97 -15.39 -9.71
C TRP A 275 22.86 -15.13 -8.69
N GLU A 276 22.97 -15.67 -7.48
CA GLU A 276 22.04 -15.40 -6.36
C GLU A 276 21.92 -13.90 -6.05
N LYS A 277 23.00 -13.14 -6.23
CA LYS A 277 23.01 -11.68 -6.04
C LYS A 277 22.23 -10.96 -7.14
N ILE A 278 21.96 -11.61 -8.26
CA ILE A 278 21.30 -11.01 -9.43
C ILE A 278 19.85 -11.48 -9.51
N THR A 279 19.58 -12.77 -9.35
CA THR A 279 18.25 -13.35 -9.52
C THR A 279 17.26 -12.92 -8.44
N ILE A 280 15.97 -13.02 -8.77
CA ILE A 280 14.83 -12.93 -7.84
C ILE A 280 14.09 -14.26 -7.69
N PHE A 281 14.50 -15.28 -8.45
CA PHE A 281 13.91 -16.61 -8.43
C PHE A 281 14.64 -17.47 -7.40
N THR A 282 13.92 -18.39 -6.77
CA THR A 282 14.49 -19.31 -5.78
C THR A 282 14.59 -20.70 -6.37
N ASP A 283 15.55 -21.51 -5.92
CA ASP A 283 15.77 -22.86 -6.45
C ASP A 283 14.58 -23.82 -6.23
N SER A 284 13.56 -23.44 -5.45
CA SER A 284 12.30 -24.18 -5.34
C SER A 284 11.38 -24.04 -6.55
N ASP A 285 11.71 -23.18 -7.51
CA ASP A 285 10.87 -22.86 -8.67
C ASP A 285 11.15 -23.77 -9.90
N ASP A 286 11.98 -24.80 -9.73
CA ASP A 286 12.31 -25.86 -10.70
C ASP A 286 11.39 -27.11 -10.50
N ASP A 287 10.07 -26.97 -10.74
CA ASP A 287 9.10 -28.08 -10.83
C ASP A 287 8.74 -28.41 -12.30
#